data_AF-A0A3N6A1D2-F1
#
_entry.id   AF-A0A3N6A1D2-F1
#
_cell.length_a   1.000
_cell.length_b   1.000
_cell.length_c   1.000
_cell.angle_alpha   90.00
_cell.angle_beta   90.00
_cell.angle_gamma   90.00
#
_symmetry.space_group_name_H-M   'P 1'
#
loop_
_entity.id
_entity.type
_entity.pdbx_description
1 polymer ?
#
loop_
_entity_poly.entity_id
_entity_poly.type
_entity_poly.pdbx_seq_one_letter_code
_entity_poly.pdbx_strand_id
1 'polypeptide(L)'
;MKVSKTIIGHLLDSVAGLHGKGPAHWYRGDEPPLRAELFSNDQMEQHGKALAGSHRVGLGLAPDQLLTRLAQNEDVLIEVRDLLLEPVETNRRMTPAGEWLLDNFYLI
;
A
#
# COMPACT_ATOMS: atom_id res chain seq x y z
N MET A 1 -20.68 21.42 -8.72
CA MET A 1 -19.46 20.89 -8.07
C MET A 1 -19.53 19.37 -8.13
N LYS A 2 -18.81 18.75 -9.07
CA LYS A 2 -18.87 17.30 -9.36
C LYS A 2 -17.48 16.88 -9.84
N VAL A 3 -16.57 16.55 -8.92
CA VAL A 3 -15.26 15.99 -9.26
C VAL A 3 -14.85 14.99 -8.17
N SER A 4 -15.48 13.81 -8.12
CA SER A 4 -15.01 12.69 -7.26
C SER A 4 -15.20 11.31 -7.89
N LYS A 5 -15.59 11.22 -9.17
CA LYS A 5 -15.79 9.91 -9.84
C LYS A 5 -14.64 9.50 -10.75
N THR A 6 -13.71 10.40 -11.06
CA THR A 6 -12.67 10.15 -12.06
C THR A 6 -11.40 9.58 -11.43
N ILE A 7 -11.05 9.98 -10.20
CA ILE A 7 -9.79 9.59 -9.54
C ILE A 7 -9.81 8.11 -9.11
N ILE A 8 -10.95 7.63 -8.61
CA ILE A 8 -11.18 6.22 -8.26
C ILE A 8 -11.04 5.31 -9.50
N GLY A 9 -11.36 5.81 -10.70
CA GLY A 9 -11.20 5.06 -11.95
C GLY A 9 -9.73 4.78 -12.31
N HIS A 10 -8.85 5.76 -12.12
CA HIS A 10 -7.44 5.62 -12.46
C HIS A 10 -6.65 4.71 -11.51
N LEU A 11 -7.11 4.60 -10.26
CA LEU A 11 -6.55 3.69 -9.26
C LEU A 11 -6.88 2.21 -9.57
N LEU A 12 -7.99 1.96 -10.27
CA LEU A 12 -8.39 0.61 -10.71
C LEU A 12 -7.72 0.18 -12.03
N ASP A 13 -7.43 1.13 -12.94
CA ASP A 13 -6.84 0.81 -14.25
C ASP A 13 -5.37 0.37 -14.17
N SER A 14 -4.58 0.93 -13.25
CA SER A 14 -3.18 0.49 -13.03
C SER A 14 -3.06 -0.90 -12.41
N VAL A 15 -4.12 -1.38 -11.73
CA VAL A 15 -4.17 -2.75 -11.17
C VAL A 15 -4.71 -3.76 -12.20
N ALA A 16 -5.42 -3.29 -13.24
CA ALA A 16 -6.04 -4.15 -14.26
C ALA A 16 -5.03 -4.85 -15.20
N GLY A 17 -3.77 -4.42 -15.23
CA GLY A 17 -2.67 -5.07 -15.98
C GLY A 17 -2.17 -6.38 -15.36
N LEU A 18 -2.50 -6.65 -14.09
CA LEU A 18 -2.29 -7.94 -13.44
C LEU A 18 -3.59 -8.75 -13.52
N HIS A 19 -4.01 -9.06 -14.74
CA HIS A 19 -5.26 -9.76 -15.02
C HIS A 19 -5.19 -11.24 -14.66
N GLY A 20 -5.38 -11.52 -13.37
CA GLY A 20 -5.73 -12.82 -12.82
C GLY A 20 -6.99 -12.70 -11.96
N LYS A 21 -8.16 -12.52 -12.60
CA LYS A 21 -9.53 -12.69 -12.07
C LYS A 21 -9.94 -11.96 -10.77
N GLY A 22 -10.75 -10.90 -10.92
CA GLY A 22 -12.06 -10.72 -10.28
C GLY A 22 -12.16 -10.46 -8.75
N PRO A 23 -12.88 -9.39 -8.31
CA PRO A 23 -12.98 -8.99 -6.91
C PRO A 23 -14.21 -9.59 -6.22
N ALA A 24 -14.05 -10.74 -5.57
CA ALA A 24 -15.03 -11.27 -4.60
C ALA A 24 -14.41 -12.19 -3.53
N HIS A 25 -13.11 -12.49 -3.65
CA HIS A 25 -12.42 -13.46 -2.81
C HIS A 25 -11.48 -12.83 -1.77
N TRP A 26 -11.04 -11.58 -1.99
CA TRP A 26 -9.95 -10.92 -1.25
C TRP A 26 -10.13 -10.72 0.26
N TYR A 27 -11.25 -11.13 0.85
CA TYR A 27 -11.47 -11.12 2.31
C TYR A 27 -12.26 -12.35 2.79
N ARG A 28 -12.19 -13.48 2.09
CA ARG A 28 -12.50 -14.77 2.72
C ARG A 28 -11.24 -15.16 3.47
N GLY A 29 -11.30 -15.33 4.78
CA GLY A 29 -10.17 -15.67 5.66
C GLY A 29 -9.57 -17.07 5.42
N ASP A 30 -9.36 -17.42 4.16
CA ASP A 30 -8.84 -18.70 3.67
C ASP A 30 -7.33 -18.61 3.36
N GLU A 31 -6.73 -17.42 3.35
CA GLU A 31 -5.27 -17.32 3.26
C GLU A 31 -4.71 -17.66 4.65
N PRO A 32 -3.94 -18.77 4.77
CA PRO A 32 -3.33 -19.11 6.05
C PRO A 32 -2.49 -17.91 6.51
N PRO A 33 -2.49 -17.59 7.82
CA PRO A 33 -1.73 -16.46 8.33
C PRO A 33 -0.30 -16.58 7.84
N LEU A 34 0.30 -15.45 7.43
CA LEU A 34 1.70 -15.40 7.01
C LEU A 34 2.55 -15.96 8.16
N ARG A 35 2.98 -17.22 8.03
CA ARG A 35 3.73 -17.96 9.06
C ARG A 35 5.24 -17.88 8.86
N ALA A 36 5.68 -17.10 7.89
CA ALA A 36 7.10 -16.81 7.75
C ALA A 36 7.51 -15.96 8.96
N GLU A 37 8.55 -16.40 9.65
CA GLU A 37 9.19 -15.58 10.68
C GLU A 37 9.73 -14.30 10.03
N LEU A 38 9.52 -13.16 10.69
CA LEU A 38 10.19 -11.92 10.29
C LEU A 38 11.67 -12.05 10.59
N PHE A 39 12.50 -11.45 9.74
CA PHE A 39 13.92 -11.34 10.03
C PHE A 39 14.13 -10.58 11.34
N SER A 40 15.02 -11.10 12.18
CA SER A 40 15.61 -10.32 13.26
C SER A 40 16.37 -9.12 12.68
N ASN A 41 16.71 -8.14 13.52
CA ASN A 41 17.48 -6.97 13.09
C ASN A 41 18.78 -7.37 12.37
N ASP A 42 19.53 -8.33 12.94
CA ASP A 42 20.79 -8.81 12.35
C ASP A 42 20.58 -9.51 11.01
N GLN A 43 19.50 -10.31 10.90
CA GLN A 43 19.14 -10.99 9.65
C GLN A 43 18.73 -9.98 8.58
N MET A 44 17.96 -8.95 8.95
CA MET A 44 17.54 -7.88 8.04
C MET A 44 18.74 -7.07 7.56
N GLU A 45 19.70 -6.78 8.44
CA GLU A 45 20.94 -6.09 8.06
C GLU A 45 21.75 -6.90 7.03
N GLN A 46 21.96 -8.20 7.29
CA GLN A 46 22.67 -9.09 6.38
C GLN A 46 21.92 -9.24 5.05
N HIS A 47 20.60 -9.40 5.11
CA HIS A 47 19.74 -9.51 3.93
C HIS A 47 19.79 -8.22 3.10
N GLY A 48 19.75 -7.05 3.73
CA GLY A 48 19.85 -5.76 3.04
C GLY A 48 21.15 -5.61 2.26
N LYS A 49 22.29 -6.03 2.84
CA LYS A 49 23.60 -6.03 2.14
C LYS A 49 23.59 -6.97 0.93
N ALA A 50 23.05 -8.17 1.09
CA ALA A 50 22.96 -9.16 0.02
C ALA A 50 22.04 -8.67 -1.12
N LEU A 51 20.88 -8.11 -0.78
CA LEU A 51 19.92 -7.56 -1.73
C LEU A 51 20.54 -6.40 -2.50
N ALA A 52 21.15 -5.44 -1.82
CA ALA A 52 21.83 -4.32 -2.47
C ALA A 52 22.92 -4.78 -3.45
N GLY A 53 23.72 -5.79 -3.08
CA GLY A 53 24.75 -6.37 -3.95
C GLY A 53 24.20 -7.11 -5.17
N SER A 54 22.95 -7.61 -5.11
CA SER A 54 22.29 -8.26 -6.25
C SER A 54 21.82 -7.28 -7.33
N HIS A 55 21.66 -6.00 -6.98
CA HIS A 55 21.16 -4.98 -7.90
C HIS A 55 22.29 -4.24 -8.61
N ARG A 56 22.11 -3.98 -9.91
CA ARG A 56 23.01 -3.15 -10.71
C ARG A 56 22.53 -1.70 -10.67
N VAL A 57 23.43 -0.78 -10.32
CA VAL A 57 23.15 0.66 -10.40
C VAL A 57 23.05 1.06 -11.87
N GLY A 58 21.95 1.73 -12.24
CA GLY A 58 21.79 2.30 -13.57
C GLY A 58 22.78 3.44 -13.80
N LEU A 59 23.50 3.43 -14.92
CA LEU A 59 24.54 4.42 -15.24
C LEU A 59 24.00 5.68 -15.96
N GLY A 60 22.69 5.77 -16.18
CA GLY A 60 22.04 6.86 -16.93
C GLY A 60 21.19 7.77 -16.04
N LEU A 61 20.93 8.98 -16.54
CA LEU A 61 19.91 9.87 -15.98
C LEU A 61 18.52 9.28 -16.29
N ALA A 62 17.85 8.78 -15.25
CA ALA A 62 16.44 8.44 -15.31
C ALA A 62 15.60 9.64 -14.83
N PRO A 63 14.38 9.83 -15.34
CA PRO A 63 13.45 10.80 -14.77
C PRO A 63 13.24 10.49 -13.28
N ASP A 64 13.23 11.51 -12.43
CA ASP A 64 12.86 11.34 -11.04
C ASP A 64 11.35 11.06 -10.95
N GLN A 65 11.02 9.76 -10.86
CA GLN A 65 9.65 9.29 -10.68
C GLN A 65 9.31 9.11 -9.20
N LEU A 66 10.33 9.09 -8.32
CA LEU A 66 10.13 8.76 -6.92
C LEU A 66 9.37 9.87 -6.21
N LEU A 67 9.81 11.12 -6.32
CA LEU A 67 9.16 12.24 -5.64
C LEU A 67 7.70 12.42 -6.09
N THR A 68 7.46 12.29 -7.39
CA THR A 68 6.10 12.35 -7.93
C THR A 68 5.22 11.22 -7.40
N ARG A 69 5.75 9.99 -7.33
CA ARG A 69 5.02 8.84 -6.80
C ARG A 69 4.77 8.96 -5.29
N LEU A 70 5.73 9.51 -4.54
CA LEU A 70 5.58 9.75 -3.11
C LEU A 70 4.49 10.79 -2.82
N ALA A 71 4.45 11.89 -3.56
CA ALA A 71 3.37 12.88 -3.43
C ALA A 71 1.99 12.25 -3.73
N GLN A 72 1.89 11.44 -4.79
CA GLN A 72 0.66 10.71 -5.09
C GLN A 72 0.28 9.71 -3.98
N ASN A 73 1.26 9.07 -3.35
CA ASN A 73 1.00 8.16 -2.24
C ASN A 73 0.50 8.92 -1.01
N GLU A 74 1.06 10.10 -0.71
CA GLU A 74 0.61 10.97 0.37
C GLU A 74 -0.87 11.34 0.20
N ASP A 75 -1.27 11.80 -1.01
CA ASP A 75 -2.67 12.12 -1.32
C ASP A 75 -3.60 10.93 -1.03
N VAL A 76 -3.20 9.73 -1.46
CA VAL A 76 -3.97 8.49 -1.24
C VAL A 76 -4.05 8.13 0.23
N LEU A 77 -2.96 8.26 0.99
CA LEU A 77 -2.94 7.95 2.42
C LEU A 77 -3.84 8.90 3.21
N ILE A 78 -3.84 10.19 2.87
CA ILE A 78 -4.72 11.21 3.45
C ILE A 78 -6.18 10.86 3.17
N GLU A 79 -6.53 10.55 1.91
CA GLU A 79 -7.90 10.18 1.53
C GLU A 79 -8.38 8.94 2.30
N VAL A 80 -7.55 7.90 2.39
CA VAL A 80 -7.89 6.68 3.14
C VAL A 80 -8.07 6.97 4.62
N ARG A 81 -7.19 7.76 5.24
CA ARG A 81 -7.32 8.16 6.65
C ARG A 81 -8.64 8.88 6.89
N ASP A 82 -8.99 9.84 6.04
CA ASP A 82 -10.21 10.62 6.19
C ASP A 82 -11.45 9.73 6.02
N LEU A 83 -11.46 8.81 5.05
CA LEU A 83 -12.51 7.80 4.88
C LEU A 83 -12.65 6.84 6.07
N LEU A 84 -11.54 6.51 6.73
CA LEU A 84 -11.55 5.67 7.92
C LEU A 84 -12.08 6.45 9.15
N LEU A 85 -11.79 7.75 9.24
CA LEU A 85 -12.24 8.61 10.32
C LEU A 85 -13.67 9.15 10.14
N GLU A 86 -14.24 9.06 8.93
CA GLU A 86 -15.61 9.49 8.67
C GLU A 86 -16.59 8.77 9.61
N PRO A 87 -17.48 9.50 10.32
CA PRO A 87 -18.50 8.90 11.16
C PRO A 87 -19.52 8.18 10.30
N VAL A 88 -19.27 6.91 10.00
CA VAL A 88 -20.28 6.07 9.37
C VAL A 88 -21.28 5.72 10.46
N GLU A 89 -22.51 6.21 10.32
CA GLU A 89 -23.73 5.88 11.10
C GLU A 89 -24.10 4.38 11.06
N THR A 90 -23.13 3.51 10.86
CA THR A 90 -23.29 2.07 10.75
C THR A 90 -22.10 1.47 11.43
N ASN A 91 -22.37 0.73 12.50
CA ASN A 91 -21.50 -0.10 13.35
C ASN A 91 -20.60 -1.07 12.53
N ARG A 92 -19.75 -0.53 11.67
CA ARG A 92 -18.90 -1.27 10.74
C ARG A 92 -17.56 -1.47 11.43
N ARG A 93 -17.25 -2.72 11.76
CA ARG A 93 -15.95 -3.08 12.32
C ARG A 93 -14.86 -2.68 11.33
N MET A 94 -13.90 -1.89 11.77
CA MET A 94 -12.69 -1.61 11.01
C MET A 94 -11.92 -2.92 10.80
N THR A 95 -11.20 -3.00 9.69
CA THR A 95 -10.27 -4.12 9.48
C THR A 95 -9.02 -3.88 10.33
N PRO A 96 -8.33 -4.94 10.79
CA PRO A 96 -7.08 -4.77 11.55
C PRO A 96 -6.02 -3.92 10.83
N ALA A 97 -6.00 -3.94 9.49
CA ALA A 97 -5.11 -3.10 8.70
C ALA A 97 -5.50 -1.61 8.72
N GLY A 98 -6.80 -1.30 8.74
CA GLY A 98 -7.29 0.07 8.86
C GLY A 98 -7.02 0.67 10.23
N GLU A 99 -7.21 -0.12 11.29
CA GLU A 99 -6.86 0.27 12.66
C GLU A 99 -5.35 0.53 12.77
N TRP A 100 -4.51 -0.40 12.30
CA TRP A 100 -3.05 -0.22 12.30
C TRP A 100 -2.62 1.04 11.55
N LEU A 101 -3.21 1.32 10.38
CA LEU A 101 -2.88 2.52 9.61
C LEU A 101 -3.18 3.80 10.40
N LEU A 102 -4.34 3.89 11.04
CA LEU A 102 -4.72 5.06 11.84
C LEU A 102 -3.79 5.24 13.05
N ASP A 103 -3.48 4.14 13.75
CA ASP A 103 -2.60 4.17 14.92
C ASP A 103 -1.16 4.59 14.58
N ASN A 104 -0.70 4.31 13.35
CA ASN A 104 0.68 4.54 12.92
C ASN A 104 0.85 5.69 11.91
N PHE A 105 -0.21 6.44 11.61
CA PHE A 105 -0.18 7.46 10.55
C PHE A 105 0.90 8.53 10.75
N TYR A 106 1.36 8.77 11.98
CA TYR A 106 2.43 9.74 12.29
C TYR A 106 3.85 9.27 11.93
N LEU A 107 4.04 7.98 11.63
CA LEU A 107 5.33 7.39 11.27
C LEU A 107 5.59 7.34 9.76
N ILE A 108 4.54 7.58 8.96
CA ILE A 108 4.51 7.43 7.51
C ILE A 108 4.41 8.82 6.90
#